data_AF-A0A1V2GHN6-F1
#
_entry.id   AF-A0A1V2GHN6-F1
#
_cell.length_a   1.000
_cell.length_b   1.000
_cell.length_c   1.000
_cell.angle_alpha   90.00
_cell.angle_beta   90.00
_cell.angle_gamma   90.00
#
_symmetry.space_group_name_H-M   'P 1'
#
loop_
_entity.id
_entity.type
_entity.pdbx_description
1 polymer ?
#
loop_
_entity_poly.entity_id
_entity_poly.type
_entity_poly.pdbx_seq_one_letter_code
_entity_poly.pdbx_strand_id
1 'polypeptide(L)'
;MSDSFTTSELITATQQVFKFNPLFLRLFFRETYTFTSEEVFLDKIPGKVNMAVYCAPMITGKVDRTRGYSTNHFKPGYTKPKHTINPNMSIKRAAGEQIGQPETPVERRAKIIMQNLLDEELSISQLEEFQAVQAVLYGKYTVSGSNIETYEIDMSRSATNNVTQSGSTAWSTQDAETYDPSDDIESYADLASGAVNVIIMDGKAWKQLKRFKKFWTTLDTRRGSNSQLEVALKNLGDVVSFKGYYGDTALFVYKGQYIDPVTGTETRYMPDNTMILGNTKNRGLRTYGAIQDEDALKEGICEATRYPKVWTTTGDPAVTQTMTQSAPAMVLTDADAFVVVKIA
;
A
#
# COMPACT_ATOMS: atom_id res chain seq x y z
N MET A 1 -33.14 -15.91 18.51
CA MET A 1 -32.38 -14.78 17.95
C MET A 1 -31.28 -15.42 17.12
N SER A 2 -31.23 -15.15 15.82
CA SER A 2 -30.23 -15.75 14.93
C SER A 2 -28.83 -15.31 15.37
N ASP A 3 -27.96 -16.26 15.70
CA ASP A 3 -26.51 -16.09 15.97
C ASP A 3 -25.74 -15.64 14.70
N SER A 4 -26.30 -14.69 13.95
CA SER A 4 -25.75 -14.20 12.69
C SER A 4 -25.44 -12.72 12.86
N PHE A 5 -24.14 -12.40 12.89
CA PHE A 5 -23.67 -11.02 12.81
C PHE A 5 -24.11 -10.41 11.48
N THR A 6 -24.63 -9.18 11.51
CA THR A 6 -24.94 -8.44 10.29
C THR A 6 -23.66 -7.87 9.68
N THR A 7 -23.61 -7.70 8.36
CA THR A 7 -22.49 -7.09 7.64
C THR A 7 -22.07 -5.75 8.26
N SER A 8 -23.03 -4.90 8.63
CA SER A 8 -22.78 -3.60 9.25
C SER A 8 -22.10 -3.68 10.63
N GLU A 9 -22.48 -4.67 11.45
CA GLU A 9 -21.81 -4.91 12.74
C GLU A 9 -20.37 -5.39 12.55
N LEU A 10 -20.15 -6.25 11.56
CA LEU A 10 -18.81 -6.76 11.22
C LEU A 10 -17.89 -5.64 10.72
N ILE A 11 -18.38 -4.78 9.83
CA ILE A 11 -17.63 -3.60 9.34
C ILE A 11 -17.24 -2.70 10.51
N THR A 12 -18.17 -2.47 11.44
CA THR A 12 -17.90 -1.61 12.62
C THR A 12 -16.85 -2.24 13.53
N ALA A 13 -16.91 -3.57 13.74
CA ALA A 13 -15.98 -4.29 14.58
C ALA A 13 -14.55 -4.33 14.00
N THR A 14 -14.40 -4.55 12.70
CA THR A 14 -13.08 -4.61 12.05
C THR A 14 -12.36 -3.26 12.04
N GLN A 15 -13.10 -2.15 11.98
CA GLN A 15 -12.52 -0.80 12.00
C GLN A 15 -11.85 -0.43 13.33
N GLN A 16 -12.25 -1.01 14.47
CA GLN A 16 -11.80 -0.56 15.80
C GLN A 16 -10.49 -1.20 16.32
N VAL A 17 -10.01 -2.30 15.73
CA VAL A 17 -8.99 -3.16 16.39
C VAL A 17 -7.64 -3.22 15.66
N PHE A 18 -7.48 -2.53 14.54
CA PHE A 18 -6.36 -2.81 13.64
C PHE A 18 -5.04 -2.09 13.97
N LYS A 19 -3.93 -2.85 14.05
CA LYS A 19 -2.56 -2.38 14.34
C LYS A 19 -1.53 -2.74 13.26
N PHE A 20 -1.94 -2.99 12.01
CA PHE A 20 -0.99 -2.92 10.90
C PHE A 20 -1.06 -1.53 10.29
N ASN A 21 0.09 -0.87 10.21
CA ASN A 21 0.19 0.48 9.73
C ASN A 21 1.05 0.42 8.45
N PRO A 22 0.44 0.56 7.26
CA PRO A 22 1.17 0.50 5.99
C PRO A 22 1.83 1.86 5.69
N LEU A 23 3.12 1.85 5.35
CA LEU A 23 3.91 3.06 5.16
C LEU A 23 3.58 3.73 3.82
N PHE A 24 3.67 2.97 2.72
CA PHE A 24 3.54 3.51 1.37
C PHE A 24 2.11 3.97 1.11
N LEU A 25 1.13 3.17 1.51
CA LEU A 25 -0.28 3.57 1.47
C LEU A 25 -0.52 4.88 2.20
N ARG A 26 0.09 5.08 3.38
CA ARG A 26 -0.13 6.30 4.17
C ARG A 26 0.58 7.52 3.59
N LEU A 27 1.79 7.35 3.07
CA LEU A 27 2.59 8.45 2.54
C LEU A 27 2.11 8.90 1.16
N PHE A 28 1.85 7.95 0.27
CA PHE A 28 1.66 8.24 -1.15
C PHE A 28 0.23 8.02 -1.62
N PHE A 29 -0.51 7.05 -1.07
CA PHE A 29 -1.87 6.71 -1.52
C PHE A 29 -2.93 7.19 -0.54
N ARG A 30 -3.18 8.50 -0.50
CA ARG A 30 -4.04 9.11 0.53
C ARG A 30 -5.51 9.20 0.14
N GLU A 31 -5.80 9.22 -1.16
CA GLU A 31 -7.16 9.34 -1.65
C GLU A 31 -7.76 7.96 -1.89
N THR A 32 -9.04 7.80 -1.57
CA THR A 32 -9.77 6.54 -1.76
C THR A 32 -10.96 6.78 -2.67
N TYR A 33 -11.09 5.95 -3.70
CA TYR A 33 -12.18 5.97 -4.66
C TYR A 33 -12.75 4.57 -4.81
N THR A 34 -14.06 4.45 -4.59
CA THR A 34 -14.83 3.24 -4.82
C THR A 34 -15.60 3.37 -6.13
N PHE A 35 -15.85 2.24 -6.79
CA PHE A 35 -16.57 2.19 -8.06
C PHE A 35 -17.75 1.23 -7.97
N THR A 36 -18.86 1.57 -8.61
CA THR A 36 -20.01 0.69 -8.79
C THR A 36 -19.83 -0.31 -9.94
N SER A 37 -18.79 -0.12 -10.76
CA SER A 37 -18.40 -1.02 -11.85
C SER A 37 -17.32 -1.99 -11.40
N GLU A 38 -17.28 -3.16 -12.05
CA GLU A 38 -16.15 -4.09 -11.90
C GLU A 38 -14.81 -3.45 -12.28
N GLU A 39 -14.81 -2.65 -13.35
CA GLU A 39 -13.63 -1.92 -13.81
C GLU A 39 -13.47 -0.59 -13.07
N VAL A 40 -12.22 -0.21 -12.84
CA VAL A 40 -11.82 1.09 -12.32
C VAL A 40 -11.65 2.06 -13.48
N PHE A 41 -12.36 3.19 -13.44
CA PHE A 41 -12.33 4.22 -14.47
C PHE A 41 -11.55 5.43 -13.96
N LEU A 42 -10.28 5.57 -14.37
CA LEU A 42 -9.42 6.64 -13.87
C LEU A 42 -9.82 8.04 -14.37
N ASP A 43 -10.57 8.12 -15.47
CA ASP A 43 -11.11 9.35 -16.04
C ASP A 43 -12.25 9.96 -15.22
N LYS A 44 -12.92 9.16 -14.38
CA LYS A 44 -13.98 9.63 -13.48
C LYS A 44 -13.44 10.30 -12.20
N ILE A 45 -12.14 10.19 -11.94
CA ILE A 45 -11.52 10.73 -10.73
C ILE A 45 -11.21 12.23 -10.92
N PRO A 46 -11.70 13.12 -10.04
CA PRO A 46 -11.50 14.55 -10.16
C PRO A 46 -10.03 14.97 -9.95
N GLY A 47 -9.57 15.94 -10.75
CA GLY A 47 -8.30 16.64 -10.52
C GLY A 47 -7.21 16.47 -11.58
N LYS A 48 -7.45 15.77 -12.70
CA LYS A 48 -6.66 15.98 -13.93
C LYS A 48 -7.26 17.13 -14.73
N VAL A 49 -7.17 18.35 -14.18
CA VAL A 49 -7.69 19.55 -14.83
C VAL A 49 -6.58 20.13 -15.71
N ASN A 50 -6.78 20.13 -17.02
CA ASN A 50 -5.89 20.83 -17.95
C ASN A 50 -5.86 22.33 -17.61
N MET A 51 -4.71 22.97 -17.81
CA MET A 51 -4.58 24.43 -17.70
C MET A 51 -5.61 25.10 -18.61
N ALA A 52 -6.36 26.07 -18.08
CA ALA A 52 -7.33 26.82 -18.87
C ALA A 52 -6.62 27.59 -20.00
N VAL A 53 -7.11 27.44 -21.23
CA VAL A 53 -6.59 28.20 -22.38
C VAL A 53 -7.25 29.58 -22.36
N TYR A 54 -6.44 30.64 -22.43
CA TYR A 54 -6.94 31.99 -22.63
C TYR A 54 -7.74 32.08 -23.93
N CYS A 55 -9.02 32.43 -23.84
CA CYS A 55 -9.89 32.65 -24.99
C CYS A 55 -10.22 34.14 -25.11
N ALA A 56 -10.17 34.68 -26.33
CA ALA A 56 -10.67 36.01 -26.61
C ALA A 56 -12.21 36.05 -26.43
N PRO A 57 -12.79 37.11 -25.84
CA PRO A 57 -14.18 37.13 -25.39
C PRO A 57 -15.25 37.00 -26.50
N MET A 58 -14.88 37.10 -27.78
CA MET A 58 -15.82 37.03 -28.92
C MET A 58 -15.75 35.73 -29.74
N ILE A 59 -14.93 34.75 -29.35
CA ILE A 59 -14.85 33.48 -30.07
C ILE A 59 -15.29 32.37 -29.12
N THR A 60 -16.32 31.62 -29.53
CA THR A 60 -16.79 30.43 -28.82
C THR A 60 -15.62 29.49 -28.58
N GLY A 61 -15.32 29.23 -27.31
CA GLY A 61 -14.23 28.35 -26.89
C GLY A 61 -14.29 27.04 -27.69
N LYS A 62 -13.21 26.76 -28.42
CA LYS A 62 -13.12 25.54 -29.22
C LYS A 62 -13.18 24.36 -28.25
N VAL A 63 -14.24 23.54 -28.34
CA VAL A 63 -14.32 22.29 -27.59
C VAL A 63 -13.17 21.43 -28.09
N ASP A 64 -12.23 21.13 -27.20
CA ASP A 64 -11.07 20.31 -27.49
C ASP A 64 -11.53 18.86 -27.75
N ARG A 65 -11.79 18.55 -29.03
CA ARG A 65 -12.16 17.21 -29.51
C ARG A 65 -10.94 16.37 -29.90
N THR A 66 -9.77 16.70 -29.35
CA THR A 66 -8.51 15.98 -29.58
C THR A 66 -8.29 14.85 -28.56
N ARG A 67 -9.37 14.19 -28.12
CA ARG A 67 -9.30 12.98 -27.32
C ARG A 67 -9.06 11.79 -28.25
N GLY A 68 -7.80 11.47 -28.51
CA GLY A 68 -7.44 10.07 -28.60
C GLY A 68 -7.78 9.45 -27.25
N TYR A 69 -8.79 8.57 -27.21
CA TYR A 69 -9.14 7.84 -26.00
C TYR A 69 -7.97 6.90 -25.68
N SER A 70 -7.01 7.35 -24.86
CA SER A 70 -6.20 6.43 -24.06
C SER A 70 -7.15 5.87 -23.02
N THR A 71 -7.59 4.65 -23.24
CA THR A 71 -8.59 3.97 -22.42
C THR A 71 -7.98 3.65 -21.05
N ASN A 72 -8.09 4.59 -20.10
CA ASN A 72 -7.51 4.48 -18.76
C ASN A 72 -8.45 3.72 -17.79
N HIS A 73 -8.95 2.56 -18.20
CA HIS A 73 -9.66 1.65 -17.31
C HIS A 73 -8.91 0.32 -17.21
N PHE A 74 -9.04 -0.32 -16.06
CA PHE A 74 -8.53 -1.66 -15.84
C PHE A 74 -9.43 -2.37 -14.84
N LYS A 75 -9.48 -3.70 -14.91
CA LYS A 75 -10.13 -4.52 -13.91
C LYS A 75 -9.16 -4.71 -12.74
N PRO A 76 -9.52 -4.46 -11.48
CA PRO A 76 -8.67 -4.80 -10.33
C PRO A 76 -8.72 -6.30 -10.02
N GLY A 77 -7.71 -6.80 -9.30
CA GLY A 77 -7.70 -8.18 -8.82
C GLY A 77 -8.71 -8.38 -7.69
N TYR A 78 -9.67 -9.29 -7.86
CA TYR A 78 -10.65 -9.61 -6.81
C TYR A 78 -10.03 -10.55 -5.77
N THR A 79 -10.07 -10.14 -4.50
CA THR A 79 -9.56 -10.94 -3.37
C THR A 79 -10.65 -11.27 -2.37
N LYS A 80 -10.58 -12.47 -1.81
CA LYS A 80 -11.58 -13.02 -0.88
C LYS A 80 -10.95 -14.02 0.10
N PRO A 81 -10.03 -13.58 0.98
CA PRO A 81 -9.54 -14.44 2.06
C PRO A 81 -10.73 -15.00 2.86
N LYS A 82 -10.66 -16.30 3.17
CA LYS A 82 -11.74 -17.05 3.79
C LYS A 82 -11.19 -18.03 4.80
N HIS A 83 -11.79 -18.08 5.99
CA HIS A 83 -11.50 -19.09 6.99
C HIS A 83 -12.73 -19.95 7.28
N THR A 84 -12.50 -21.21 7.63
CA THR A 84 -13.54 -22.13 8.10
C THR A 84 -13.34 -22.40 9.58
N ILE A 85 -14.40 -22.23 10.35
CA ILE A 85 -14.40 -22.45 11.79
C ILE A 85 -14.84 -23.88 12.04
N ASN A 86 -13.88 -24.70 12.49
CA ASN A 86 -14.18 -26.05 12.95
C ASN A 86 -14.78 -25.97 14.37
N PRO A 87 -15.92 -26.62 14.66
CA PRO A 87 -16.51 -26.65 16.01
C PRO A 87 -15.52 -27.07 17.11
N ASN A 88 -14.57 -27.94 16.80
CA ASN A 88 -13.53 -28.37 17.74
C ASN A 88 -12.62 -27.23 18.22
N MET A 89 -12.47 -26.15 17.45
CA MET A 89 -11.68 -24.98 17.84
C MET A 89 -12.36 -24.19 18.97
N SER A 90 -13.69 -24.23 19.07
CA SER A 90 -14.44 -23.52 20.11
C SER A 90 -14.63 -24.33 21.40
N ILE A 91 -14.48 -25.65 21.32
CA ILE A 91 -14.62 -26.58 22.46
C ILE A 91 -13.36 -26.56 23.34
N LYS A 92 -12.18 -26.42 22.74
CA LYS A 92 -10.90 -26.38 23.47
C LYS A 92 -10.69 -24.99 24.09
N ARG A 93 -10.09 -24.94 25.30
CA ARG A 93 -9.70 -23.68 25.94
C ARG A 93 -8.71 -22.92 25.05
N ALA A 94 -8.91 -21.61 24.94
CA ALA A 94 -8.02 -20.75 24.18
C ALA A 94 -6.70 -20.52 24.95
N ALA A 95 -5.61 -20.30 24.23
CA ALA A 95 -4.35 -19.89 24.85
C ALA A 95 -4.52 -18.53 25.55
N GLY A 96 -4.08 -18.42 26.81
CA GLY A 96 -4.22 -17.19 27.61
C GLY A 96 -5.54 -17.05 28.38
N GLU A 97 -6.45 -18.01 28.26
CA GLU A 97 -7.71 -18.02 29.01
C GLU A 97 -7.48 -18.25 30.52
N GLN A 98 -8.16 -17.48 31.38
CA GLN A 98 -8.05 -17.64 32.83
C GLN A 98 -8.55 -19.03 33.27
N ILE A 99 -7.82 -19.68 34.19
CA ILE A 99 -8.14 -21.04 34.65
C ILE A 99 -9.37 -21.04 35.58
N GLY A 100 -9.60 -19.96 36.34
CA GLY A 100 -10.68 -19.86 37.32
C GLY A 100 -12.04 -19.40 36.78
N GLN A 101 -12.08 -18.87 35.56
CA GLN A 101 -13.31 -18.39 34.90
C GLN A 101 -13.22 -18.73 33.40
N PRO A 102 -13.42 -20.01 33.03
CA PRO A 102 -13.31 -20.42 31.65
C PRO A 102 -14.46 -19.83 30.83
N GLU A 103 -14.13 -19.36 29.63
CA GLU A 103 -15.10 -18.81 28.69
C GLU A 103 -16.01 -19.91 28.16
N THR A 104 -17.24 -19.54 27.82
CA THR A 104 -18.18 -20.48 27.20
C THR A 104 -17.75 -20.79 25.76
N PRO A 105 -18.07 -21.97 25.20
CA PRO A 105 -17.80 -22.27 23.79
C PRO A 105 -18.40 -21.25 22.81
N VAL A 106 -19.51 -20.60 23.19
CA VAL A 106 -20.16 -19.54 22.41
C VAL A 106 -19.30 -18.28 22.37
N GLU A 107 -18.78 -17.84 23.52
CA GLU A 107 -17.85 -16.70 23.60
C GLU A 107 -16.54 -16.97 22.85
N ARG A 108 -15.98 -18.18 22.98
CA ARG A 108 -14.79 -18.58 22.21
C ARG A 108 -15.04 -18.55 20.71
N ARG A 109 -16.19 -19.05 20.28
CA ARG A 109 -16.58 -19.02 18.85
C ARG A 109 -16.65 -17.59 18.34
N ALA A 110 -17.27 -16.66 19.07
CA ALA A 110 -17.33 -15.25 18.68
C ALA A 110 -15.93 -14.62 18.55
N LYS A 111 -15.00 -14.93 19.47
CA LYS A 111 -13.61 -14.47 19.38
C LYS A 111 -12.86 -15.04 18.19
N ILE A 112 -13.06 -16.31 17.87
CA ILE A 112 -12.44 -16.94 16.69
C ILE A 112 -12.97 -16.28 15.41
N ILE A 113 -14.28 -16.01 15.32
CA ILE A 113 -14.88 -15.27 14.19
C ILE A 113 -14.18 -13.91 14.05
N MET A 114 -14.08 -13.16 15.15
CA MET A 114 -13.44 -11.85 15.13
C MET A 114 -11.97 -11.93 14.71
N GLN A 115 -11.21 -12.89 15.25
CA GLN A 115 -9.81 -13.09 14.89
C GLN A 115 -9.65 -13.42 13.40
N ASN A 116 -10.46 -14.31 12.86
CA ASN A 116 -10.41 -14.64 11.43
C ASN A 116 -10.70 -13.42 10.56
N LEU A 117 -11.69 -12.61 10.91
CA LEU A 117 -12.01 -11.37 10.17
C LEU A 117 -10.85 -10.36 10.25
N LEU A 118 -10.15 -10.29 11.38
CA LEU A 118 -8.94 -9.46 11.51
C LEU A 118 -7.79 -9.97 10.64
N ASP A 119 -7.60 -11.28 10.57
CA ASP A 119 -6.56 -11.89 9.73
C ASP A 119 -6.88 -11.72 8.23
N GLU A 120 -8.16 -11.80 7.86
CA GLU A 120 -8.65 -11.51 6.49
C GLU A 120 -8.42 -10.05 6.10
N GLU A 121 -8.77 -9.10 6.98
CA GLU A 121 -8.50 -7.68 6.77
C GLU A 121 -6.99 -7.39 6.67
N LEU A 122 -6.19 -8.06 7.51
CA LEU A 122 -4.72 -7.95 7.48
C LEU A 122 -4.15 -8.46 6.16
N SER A 123 -4.67 -9.58 5.65
CA SER A 123 -4.26 -10.13 4.36
C SER A 123 -4.54 -9.13 3.22
N ILE A 124 -5.72 -8.50 3.21
CA ILE A 124 -6.06 -7.49 2.21
C ILE A 124 -5.16 -6.25 2.37
N SER A 125 -4.97 -5.76 3.59
CA SER A 125 -4.10 -4.60 3.84
C SER A 125 -2.64 -4.84 3.42
N GLN A 126 -2.12 -6.05 3.60
CA GLN A 126 -0.79 -6.43 3.11
C GLN A 126 -0.74 -6.46 1.58
N LEU A 127 -1.79 -6.95 0.91
CA LEU A 127 -1.89 -6.90 -0.55
C LEU A 127 -1.92 -5.46 -1.07
N GLU A 128 -2.68 -4.57 -0.43
CA GLU A 128 -2.74 -3.15 -0.80
C GLU A 128 -1.38 -2.47 -0.63
N GLU A 129 -0.67 -2.72 0.49
CA GLU A 129 0.68 -2.19 0.70
C GLU A 129 1.66 -2.79 -0.31
N PHE A 130 1.54 -4.08 -0.64
CA PHE A 130 2.33 -4.71 -1.68
C PHE A 130 2.15 -3.99 -3.02
N GLN A 131 0.90 -3.79 -3.48
CA GLN A 131 0.60 -3.06 -4.70
C GLN A 131 1.18 -1.63 -4.68
N ALA A 132 1.01 -0.91 -3.56
CA ALA A 132 1.55 0.43 -3.38
C ALA A 132 3.08 0.47 -3.50
N VAL A 133 3.78 -0.48 -2.87
CA VAL A 133 5.24 -0.60 -2.92
C VAL A 133 5.70 -0.95 -4.33
N GLN A 134 5.06 -1.93 -5.00
CA GLN A 134 5.42 -2.32 -6.37
C GLN A 134 5.19 -1.16 -7.35
N ALA A 135 4.07 -0.44 -7.25
CA ALA A 135 3.78 0.73 -8.05
C ALA A 135 4.85 1.82 -7.89
N VAL A 136 5.31 2.08 -6.66
CA VAL A 136 6.40 3.05 -6.41
C VAL A 136 7.77 2.51 -6.85
N LEU A 137 8.04 1.21 -6.67
CA LEU A 137 9.33 0.61 -7.01
C LEU A 137 9.57 0.46 -8.49
N TYR A 138 8.53 0.10 -9.25
CA TYR A 138 8.65 -0.29 -10.65
C TYR A 138 7.82 0.57 -11.60
N GLY A 139 6.96 1.45 -11.08
CA GLY A 139 6.01 2.21 -11.90
C GLY A 139 4.88 1.34 -12.45
N LYS A 140 4.81 0.08 -12.02
CA LYS A 140 3.87 -0.94 -12.50
C LYS A 140 3.83 -2.13 -11.54
N TYR A 141 2.79 -2.94 -11.63
CA TYR A 141 2.73 -4.23 -10.95
C TYR A 141 1.84 -5.24 -11.67
N THR A 142 2.15 -6.51 -11.45
CA THR A 142 1.38 -7.62 -12.02
C THR A 142 0.23 -8.00 -11.10
N VAL A 143 -0.96 -8.15 -11.67
CA VAL A 143 -2.09 -8.81 -11.02
C VAL A 143 -2.13 -10.25 -11.50
N SER A 144 -2.04 -11.19 -10.57
CA SER A 144 -2.08 -12.63 -10.85
C SER A 144 -2.84 -13.36 -9.76
N GLY A 145 -3.53 -14.45 -10.11
CA GLY A 145 -4.21 -15.30 -9.14
C GLY A 145 -4.65 -16.63 -9.75
N SER A 146 -5.05 -17.58 -8.90
CA SER A 146 -5.44 -18.93 -9.34
C SER A 146 -6.64 -18.98 -10.29
N ASN A 147 -7.42 -17.89 -10.39
CA ASN A 147 -8.61 -17.78 -11.24
C ASN A 147 -8.73 -16.42 -11.94
N ILE A 148 -7.61 -15.71 -12.12
CA ILE A 148 -7.55 -14.42 -12.80
C ILE A 148 -6.43 -14.52 -13.83
N GLU A 149 -6.70 -14.09 -15.06
CA GLU A 149 -5.64 -13.97 -16.08
C GLU A 149 -4.56 -13.01 -15.59
N THR A 150 -3.30 -13.39 -15.75
CA THR A 150 -2.18 -12.54 -15.35
C THR A 150 -2.07 -11.37 -16.30
N TYR A 151 -2.18 -10.15 -15.78
CA TYR A 151 -1.95 -8.91 -16.54
C TYR A 151 -1.17 -7.90 -15.70
N GLU A 152 -0.63 -6.88 -16.35
CA GLU A 152 0.15 -5.82 -15.72
C GLU A 152 -0.66 -4.52 -15.70
N ILE A 153 -0.63 -3.82 -14.56
CA ILE A 153 -1.06 -2.43 -14.46
C ILE A 153 0.20 -1.58 -14.56
N ASP A 154 0.39 -0.92 -15.70
CA ASP A 154 1.55 -0.08 -15.99
C ASP A 154 1.17 1.40 -15.93
N MET A 155 1.81 2.16 -15.02
CA MET A 155 1.62 3.61 -14.89
C MET A 155 2.58 4.40 -15.80
N SER A 156 3.32 3.72 -16.68
CA SER A 156 4.18 4.28 -17.72
C SER A 156 5.27 5.19 -17.16
N ARG A 157 5.92 4.79 -16.06
CA ARG A 157 7.06 5.53 -15.52
C ARG A 157 8.20 5.57 -16.51
N SER A 158 8.81 6.73 -16.69
CA SER A 158 10.00 6.93 -17.51
C SER A 158 11.15 6.01 -17.09
N ALA A 159 11.85 5.44 -18.06
CA ALA A 159 13.01 4.61 -17.82
C ALA A 159 14.13 5.38 -17.08
N THR A 160 14.24 6.69 -17.28
CA THR A 160 15.25 7.55 -16.63
C THR A 160 15.11 7.59 -15.13
N ASN A 161 13.90 7.37 -14.60
CA ASN A 161 13.61 7.37 -13.17
C ASN A 161 14.04 6.06 -12.49
N ASN A 162 14.59 5.11 -13.25
CA ASN A 162 15.17 3.87 -12.76
C ASN A 162 16.70 3.94 -12.88
N VAL A 163 17.37 4.31 -11.79
CA VAL A 163 18.83 4.46 -11.77
C VAL A 163 19.47 3.20 -11.20
N THR A 164 20.54 2.72 -11.83
CA THR A 164 21.36 1.64 -11.27
C THR A 164 22.80 2.12 -11.16
N GLN A 165 23.32 2.18 -9.94
CA GLN A 165 24.72 2.45 -9.70
C GLN A 165 25.57 1.29 -10.24
N SER A 166 26.66 1.61 -10.93
CA SER A 166 27.56 0.59 -11.49
C SER A 166 28.95 1.16 -11.76
N GLY A 167 29.92 0.27 -11.96
CA GLY A 167 31.28 0.67 -12.33
C GLY A 167 31.95 1.59 -11.32
N SER A 168 32.67 2.60 -11.81
CA SER A 168 33.45 3.53 -10.99
C SER A 168 32.62 4.64 -10.33
N THR A 169 31.31 4.71 -10.56
CA THR A 169 30.40 5.66 -9.89
C THR A 169 29.58 4.97 -8.79
N ALA A 170 29.71 3.64 -8.65
CA ALA A 170 29.05 2.91 -7.58
C ALA A 170 29.53 3.37 -6.21
N TRP A 171 28.61 3.57 -5.27
CA TRP A 171 28.98 3.98 -3.92
C TRP A 171 29.91 2.96 -3.25
N SER A 172 29.81 1.67 -3.56
CA SER A 172 30.71 0.66 -3.00
C SER A 172 32.17 0.84 -3.39
N THR A 173 32.47 1.44 -4.54
CA THR A 173 33.84 1.67 -5.02
C THR A 173 34.43 3.01 -4.59
N GLN A 174 33.61 3.91 -4.05
CA GLN A 174 34.05 5.23 -3.62
C GLN A 174 34.77 5.20 -2.28
N ASP A 175 35.76 6.08 -2.12
CA ASP A 175 36.44 6.29 -0.86
C ASP A 175 35.50 6.95 0.17
N ALA A 176 35.26 6.25 1.28
CA ALA A 176 34.39 6.68 2.37
C ALA A 176 34.85 7.99 3.05
N GLU A 177 36.14 8.31 2.96
CA GLU A 177 36.74 9.47 3.61
C GLU A 177 36.53 10.76 2.81
N THR A 178 36.60 10.68 1.48
CA THR A 178 36.69 11.84 0.60
C THR A 178 35.47 12.05 -0.30
N TYR A 179 34.74 10.98 -0.61
CA TYR A 179 33.58 11.06 -1.50
C TYR A 179 32.39 11.75 -0.85
N ASP A 180 31.69 12.56 -1.64
CA ASP A 180 30.46 13.23 -1.24
C ASP A 180 29.26 12.65 -2.00
N PRO A 181 28.36 11.90 -1.34
CA PRO A 181 27.17 11.35 -1.99
C PRO A 181 26.06 12.39 -2.21
N SER A 182 26.25 13.64 -1.78
CA SER A 182 25.27 14.73 -1.91
C SER A 182 24.93 15.01 -3.37
N ASP A 183 25.95 15.19 -4.22
CA ASP A 183 25.78 15.51 -5.64
C ASP A 183 25.02 14.39 -6.38
N ASP A 184 25.25 13.13 -6.00
CA ASP A 184 24.52 11.99 -6.53
C ASP A 184 23.04 12.04 -6.14
N ILE A 185 22.75 12.30 -4.86
CA ILE A 185 21.37 12.37 -4.35
C ILE A 185 20.60 13.51 -5.02
N GLU A 186 21.22 14.68 -5.21
CA GLU A 186 20.65 15.81 -5.94
C GLU A 186 20.41 15.44 -7.41
N SER A 187 21.39 14.83 -8.07
CA SER A 187 21.25 14.36 -9.46
C SER A 187 20.13 13.32 -9.62
N TYR A 188 19.93 12.44 -8.63
CA TYR A 188 18.81 11.50 -8.63
C TYR A 188 17.48 12.21 -8.40
N ALA A 189 17.45 13.23 -7.53
CA ALA A 189 16.23 14.00 -7.26
C ALA A 189 15.78 14.80 -8.49
N ASP A 190 16.71 15.31 -9.29
CA ASP A 190 16.42 16.06 -10.53
C ASP A 190 15.74 15.21 -11.62
N LEU A 191 15.79 13.88 -11.52
CA LEU A 191 15.07 12.98 -12.43
C LEU A 191 13.57 12.89 -12.10
N ALA A 192 13.14 13.34 -10.93
CA ALA A 192 11.74 13.35 -10.55
C ALA A 192 11.00 14.48 -11.29
N SER A 193 9.74 14.24 -11.66
CA SER A 193 8.86 15.25 -12.29
C SER A 193 8.58 16.48 -11.41
N GLY A 194 8.90 16.41 -10.12
CA GLY A 194 8.74 17.49 -9.15
C GLY A 194 9.69 17.35 -7.96
N ALA A 195 9.60 18.29 -7.02
CA ALA A 195 10.49 18.31 -5.86
C ALA A 195 10.44 17.00 -5.07
N VAL A 196 11.58 16.57 -4.52
CA VAL A 196 11.66 15.43 -3.59
C VAL A 196 11.58 15.98 -2.16
N ASN A 197 10.84 15.29 -1.27
CA ASN A 197 10.82 15.63 0.16
C ASN A 197 10.94 14.41 1.08
N VAL A 198 11.04 13.22 0.50
CA VAL A 198 11.25 11.97 1.23
C VAL A 198 12.20 11.05 0.49
N ILE A 199 13.13 10.47 1.24
CA ILE A 199 14.01 9.38 0.82
C ILE A 199 13.70 8.15 1.68
N ILE A 200 13.40 7.03 1.04
CA ILE A 200 13.16 5.73 1.69
C ILE A 200 14.25 4.76 1.26
N MET A 201 14.98 4.20 2.21
CA MET A 201 16.09 3.28 1.95
C MET A 201 15.89 1.93 2.61
N ASP A 202 16.45 0.87 2.03
CA ASP A 202 16.55 -0.41 2.72
C ASP A 202 17.76 -0.39 3.67
N GLY A 203 17.87 -1.41 4.51
CA GLY A 203 18.95 -1.50 5.49
C GLY A 203 20.36 -1.54 4.88
N LYS A 204 20.54 -2.17 3.71
CA LYS A 204 21.83 -2.27 3.02
C LYS A 204 22.16 -0.99 2.24
N ALA A 205 21.21 -0.38 1.54
CA ALA A 205 21.43 0.95 0.94
C ALA A 205 21.81 1.98 2.00
N TRP A 206 21.10 2.00 3.15
CA TRP A 206 21.46 2.86 4.28
C TRP A 206 22.86 2.57 4.82
N LYS A 207 23.25 1.28 4.91
CA LYS A 207 24.60 0.89 5.35
C LYS A 207 25.68 1.44 4.41
N GLN A 208 25.42 1.49 3.10
CA GLN A 208 26.34 2.09 2.15
C GLN A 208 26.40 3.60 2.29
N LEU A 209 25.26 4.30 2.28
CA LEU A 209 25.25 5.77 2.38
C LEU A 209 25.91 6.27 3.67
N LYS A 210 25.59 5.67 4.82
CA LYS A 210 26.10 6.13 6.12
C LYS A 210 27.61 5.93 6.31
N ARG A 211 28.29 5.23 5.39
CA ARG A 211 29.75 4.99 5.50
C ARG A 211 30.55 6.24 5.15
N PHE A 212 29.99 7.13 4.33
CA PHE A 212 30.65 8.34 3.86
C PHE A 212 30.70 9.39 4.97
N LYS A 213 31.89 9.91 5.28
CA LYS A 213 32.05 10.92 6.33
C LYS A 213 31.38 12.25 5.98
N LYS A 214 31.47 12.68 4.71
CA LYS A 214 30.85 13.93 4.24
C LYS A 214 29.34 13.93 4.38
N PHE A 215 28.68 12.79 4.17
CA PHE A 215 27.24 12.65 4.40
C PHE A 215 26.80 13.02 5.82
N TRP A 216 27.61 12.70 6.84
CA TRP A 216 27.27 13.06 8.22
C TRP A 216 27.36 14.55 8.51
N THR A 217 28.10 15.30 7.68
CA THR A 217 28.20 16.76 7.82
C THR A 217 26.96 17.47 7.28
N THR A 218 26.27 16.85 6.32
CA THR A 218 25.06 17.39 5.69
C THR A 218 23.78 16.88 6.34
N LEU A 219 23.80 15.71 6.99
CA LEU A 219 22.63 15.13 7.66
C LEU A 219 22.33 15.84 9.00
N ASP A 220 21.13 16.44 9.10
CA ASP A 220 20.59 16.93 10.36
C ASP A 220 19.86 15.79 11.10
N THR A 221 20.46 15.34 12.20
CA THR A 221 19.90 14.29 13.06
C THR A 221 19.00 14.82 14.17
N ARG A 222 18.90 16.15 14.31
CA ARG A 222 18.05 16.77 15.33
C ARG A 222 16.59 16.44 15.03
N ARG A 223 15.95 15.79 16.00
CA ARG A 223 14.53 15.47 15.93
C ARG A 223 13.72 16.73 16.24
N GLY A 224 13.30 17.43 15.21
CA GLY A 224 12.36 18.55 15.32
C GLY A 224 10.93 18.02 15.35
N SER A 225 10.27 18.09 16.51
CA SER A 225 8.90 17.59 16.77
C SER A 225 7.76 18.24 15.94
N ASN A 226 8.06 18.93 14.84
CA ASN A 226 7.12 19.77 14.08
C ASN A 226 6.78 19.26 12.67
N SER A 227 7.37 18.15 12.21
CA SER A 227 7.01 17.61 10.88
C SER A 227 5.84 16.64 10.98
N GLN A 228 4.80 16.84 10.15
CA GLN A 228 3.66 15.90 10.07
C GLN A 228 4.11 14.47 9.70
N LEU A 229 5.22 14.35 8.98
CA LEU A 229 5.84 13.08 8.60
C LEU A 229 6.43 12.33 9.79
N GLU A 230 7.12 12.99 10.73
CA GLU A 230 7.62 12.31 11.92
C GLU A 230 6.49 11.79 12.81
N VAL A 231 5.42 12.59 13.00
CA VAL A 231 4.24 12.17 13.77
C VAL A 231 3.54 10.98 13.11
N ALA A 232 3.47 10.96 11.78
CA ALA A 232 2.89 9.82 11.06
C ALA A 232 3.64 8.51 11.33
N LEU A 233 4.94 8.58 11.61
CA LEU A 233 5.84 7.44 11.72
C LEU A 233 6.17 7.02 13.16
N LYS A 234 5.81 7.81 14.17
CA LYS A 234 5.95 7.42 15.59
C LYS A 234 5.21 6.11 15.92
N ASN A 235 4.09 5.86 15.24
CA ASN A 235 3.30 4.62 15.39
C ASN A 235 3.76 3.47 14.46
N LEU A 236 4.86 3.66 13.72
CA LEU A 236 5.45 2.70 12.77
C LEU A 236 6.83 2.20 13.22
N GLY A 237 7.21 2.47 14.48
CA GLY A 237 8.57 2.31 15.01
C GLY A 237 9.17 0.90 14.91
N ASP A 238 8.35 -0.13 14.73
CA ASP A 238 8.81 -1.52 14.60
C ASP A 238 9.41 -1.81 13.21
N VAL A 239 8.95 -1.13 12.16
CA VAL A 239 9.34 -1.40 10.76
C VAL A 239 9.89 -0.19 10.00
N VAL A 240 9.74 1.02 10.55
CA VAL A 240 10.28 2.28 9.98
C VAL A 240 11.20 2.95 10.98
N SER A 241 12.39 3.35 10.52
CA SER A 241 13.34 4.10 11.32
C SER A 241 13.68 5.43 10.65
N PHE A 242 13.20 6.53 11.23
CA PHE A 242 13.60 7.87 10.84
C PHE A 242 15.08 8.14 11.19
N LYS A 243 15.83 8.70 10.25
CA LYS A 243 17.27 8.96 10.39
C LYS A 243 17.62 10.43 10.53
N GLY A 244 16.79 11.33 10.02
CA GLY A 244 17.05 12.76 10.03
C GLY A 244 16.59 13.42 8.75
N TYR A 245 17.01 14.67 8.59
CA TYR A 245 16.77 15.47 7.39
C TYR A 245 18.08 15.67 6.63
N TYR A 246 18.02 15.47 5.32
CA TYR A 246 19.03 15.94 4.38
C TYR A 246 18.47 17.18 3.71
N GLY A 247 18.94 18.36 4.11
CA GLY A 247 18.27 19.63 3.75
C GLY A 247 16.82 19.65 4.26
N ASP A 248 15.86 19.75 3.33
CA ASP A 248 14.42 19.68 3.59
C ASP A 248 13.81 18.28 3.37
N THR A 249 14.64 17.32 2.96
CA THR A 249 14.22 15.96 2.60
C THR A 249 14.33 15.01 3.78
N ALA A 250 13.21 14.37 4.15
CA ALA A 250 13.16 13.43 5.26
C ALA A 250 13.72 12.06 4.86
N LEU A 251 14.63 11.49 5.66
CA LEU A 251 15.25 10.20 5.38
C LEU A 251 14.75 9.09 6.32
N PHE A 252 14.29 7.99 5.72
CA PHE A 252 13.76 6.83 6.42
C PHE A 252 14.45 5.53 5.98
N VAL A 253 14.60 4.61 6.93
CA VAL A 253 14.93 3.21 6.64
C VAL A 253 13.67 2.37 6.82
N TYR A 254 13.28 1.66 5.77
CA TYR A 254 12.12 0.78 5.77
C TYR A 254 12.53 -0.70 5.82
N LYS A 255 11.86 -1.46 6.68
CA LYS A 255 12.09 -2.90 6.89
C LYS A 255 10.79 -3.71 6.90
N GLY A 256 9.70 -3.18 6.34
CA GLY A 256 8.44 -3.90 6.30
C GLY A 256 8.56 -5.23 5.57
N GLN A 257 7.85 -6.23 6.08
CA GLN A 257 7.79 -7.58 5.54
C GLN A 257 6.34 -7.99 5.30
N TYR A 258 6.16 -8.92 4.38
CA TYR A 258 4.92 -9.64 4.12
C TYR A 258 5.19 -11.13 4.09
N ILE A 259 4.15 -11.93 4.28
CA ILE A 259 4.23 -13.38 4.08
C ILE A 259 3.92 -13.65 2.61
N ASP A 260 4.89 -14.20 1.88
CA ASP A 260 4.71 -14.53 0.48
C ASP A 260 3.66 -15.66 0.33
N PRO A 261 2.58 -15.46 -0.45
CA PRO A 261 1.49 -16.42 -0.54
C PRO A 261 1.87 -17.71 -1.29
N VAL A 262 2.96 -17.71 -2.06
CA VAL A 262 3.45 -18.87 -2.82
C VAL A 262 4.43 -19.68 -1.99
N THR A 263 5.35 -19.01 -1.29
CA THR A 263 6.42 -19.68 -0.52
C THR A 263 6.10 -19.85 0.97
N GLY A 264 5.17 -19.07 1.52
CA GLY A 264 4.88 -19.01 2.95
C GLY A 264 5.99 -18.37 3.78
N THR A 265 6.96 -17.69 3.15
CA THR A 265 8.12 -17.11 3.85
C THR A 265 7.98 -15.61 4.05
N GLU A 266 8.53 -15.10 5.15
CA GLU A 266 8.60 -13.66 5.38
C GLU A 266 9.59 -13.00 4.41
N THR A 267 9.04 -12.18 3.52
CA THR A 267 9.78 -11.48 2.48
C THR A 267 9.67 -9.97 2.70
N ARG A 268 10.72 -9.21 2.35
CA ARG A 268 10.66 -7.75 2.44
C ARG A 268 9.85 -7.17 1.30
N TYR A 269 9.04 -6.16 1.59
CA TYR A 269 8.36 -5.38 0.55
C TYR A 269 9.35 -4.71 -0.39
N MET A 270 10.44 -4.17 0.16
CA MET A 270 11.46 -3.47 -0.60
C MET A 270 12.71 -4.36 -0.78
N PRO A 271 13.21 -4.51 -2.02
CA PRO A 271 14.44 -5.25 -2.28
C PRO A 271 15.64 -4.62 -1.57
N ASP A 272 16.63 -5.46 -1.27
CA ASP A 272 17.92 -5.01 -0.75
C ASP A 272 18.64 -4.06 -1.73
N ASN A 273 19.45 -3.14 -1.19
CA ASN A 273 20.17 -2.10 -1.93
C ASN A 273 19.27 -1.15 -2.75
N THR A 274 18.12 -0.77 -2.22
CA THR A 274 17.16 0.12 -2.89
C THR A 274 17.03 1.44 -2.12
N MET A 275 17.06 2.54 -2.87
CA MET A 275 16.73 3.88 -2.40
C MET A 275 15.63 4.45 -3.29
N ILE A 276 14.60 5.01 -2.67
CA ILE A 276 13.46 5.64 -3.34
C ILE A 276 13.45 7.10 -2.95
N LEU A 277 13.42 7.99 -3.94
CA LEU A 277 13.17 9.40 -3.78
C LEU A 277 11.75 9.68 -4.24
N GLY A 278 11.01 10.50 -3.50
CA GLY A 278 9.68 10.92 -3.92
C GLY A 278 9.15 12.10 -3.13
N ASN A 279 7.87 12.38 -3.35
CA ASN A 279 7.17 13.45 -2.66
C ASN A 279 5.89 12.94 -1.99
N THR A 280 5.75 13.24 -0.70
CA THR A 280 4.55 12.93 0.09
C THR A 280 3.32 13.74 -0.30
N LYS A 281 3.51 14.81 -1.09
CA LYS A 281 2.42 15.57 -1.74
C LYS A 281 1.93 14.90 -3.02
N ASN A 282 2.65 13.91 -3.57
CA ASN A 282 2.16 13.18 -4.74
C ASN A 282 0.80 12.54 -4.44
N ARG A 283 -0.04 12.46 -5.47
CA ARG A 283 -1.41 11.95 -5.38
C ARG A 283 -1.44 10.49 -5.84
N GLY A 284 -1.31 9.57 -4.90
CA GLY A 284 -1.66 8.16 -5.09
C GLY A 284 -3.13 7.92 -4.74
N LEU A 285 -3.75 7.01 -5.49
CA LEU A 285 -5.16 6.67 -5.44
C LEU A 285 -5.31 5.22 -4.98
N ARG A 286 -6.10 5.00 -3.94
CA ARG A 286 -6.62 3.68 -3.59
C ARG A 286 -7.93 3.49 -4.32
N THR A 287 -7.93 2.65 -5.35
CA THR A 287 -9.13 2.40 -6.16
C THR A 287 -9.70 1.04 -5.83
N TYR A 288 -11.03 0.95 -5.78
CA TYR A 288 -11.74 -0.28 -5.44
C TYR A 288 -12.82 -0.53 -6.48
N GLY A 289 -12.71 -1.65 -7.19
CA GLY A 289 -13.80 -2.14 -8.05
C GLY A 289 -14.99 -2.59 -7.22
N ALA A 290 -16.15 -2.75 -7.87
CA ALA A 290 -17.37 -3.18 -7.20
C ALA A 290 -17.23 -4.59 -6.60
N ILE A 291 -17.86 -4.79 -5.44
CA ILE A 291 -18.02 -6.10 -4.81
C ILE A 291 -19.02 -6.93 -5.62
N GLN A 292 -18.59 -8.14 -6.01
CA GLN A 292 -19.33 -9.07 -6.87
C GLN A 292 -19.95 -10.22 -6.05
N ASP A 293 -20.57 -9.89 -4.92
CA ASP A 293 -21.33 -10.84 -4.10
C ASP A 293 -22.83 -10.56 -4.26
N GLU A 294 -23.62 -11.61 -4.46
CA GLU A 294 -25.08 -11.51 -4.61
C GLU A 294 -25.74 -10.89 -3.38
N ASP A 295 -25.23 -11.17 -2.17
CA ASP A 295 -25.79 -10.59 -0.95
C ASP A 295 -25.35 -9.14 -0.80
N ALA A 296 -24.14 -8.77 -1.24
CA ALA A 296 -23.75 -7.36 -1.33
C ALA A 296 -24.66 -6.57 -2.28
N LEU A 297 -25.07 -7.17 -3.40
CA LEU A 297 -26.01 -6.56 -4.35
C LEU A 297 -27.40 -6.36 -3.73
N LYS A 298 -27.92 -7.37 -3.02
CA LYS A 298 -29.21 -7.27 -2.32
C LYS A 298 -29.18 -6.23 -1.19
N GLU A 299 -28.06 -6.11 -0.51
CA GLU A 299 -27.84 -5.13 0.56
C GLU A 299 -27.54 -3.72 0.01
N GLY A 300 -27.25 -3.58 -1.29
CA GLY A 300 -26.88 -2.31 -1.91
C GLY A 300 -25.46 -1.83 -1.57
N ILE A 301 -24.56 -2.74 -1.18
CA ILE A 301 -23.19 -2.46 -0.71
C ILE A 301 -22.16 -2.92 -1.78
N CYS A 302 -22.48 -2.77 -3.06
CA CYS A 302 -21.54 -3.10 -4.14
C CYS A 302 -20.37 -2.10 -4.22
N GLU A 303 -20.57 -0.85 -3.79
CA GLU A 303 -19.53 0.18 -3.76
C GLU A 303 -18.91 0.26 -2.36
N ALA A 304 -17.87 -0.56 -2.11
CA ALA A 304 -17.21 -0.62 -0.81
C ALA A 304 -15.74 -1.00 -0.92
N THR A 305 -14.94 -0.60 0.07
CA THR A 305 -13.54 -1.03 0.20
C THR A 305 -13.40 -2.43 0.78
N ARG A 306 -14.39 -2.86 1.57
CA ARG A 306 -14.45 -4.16 2.25
C ARG A 306 -15.90 -4.64 2.31
N TYR A 307 -16.08 -5.94 2.14
CA TYR A 307 -17.35 -6.62 2.40
C TYR A 307 -17.11 -7.89 3.22
N PRO A 308 -17.15 -7.80 4.57
CA PRO A 308 -17.03 -8.95 5.46
C PRO A 308 -18.35 -9.72 5.53
N LYS A 309 -18.29 -11.04 5.53
CA LYS A 309 -19.43 -11.93 5.56
C LYS A 309 -19.16 -13.12 6.47
N VAL A 310 -20.14 -13.45 7.28
CA VAL A 310 -20.15 -14.67 8.10
C VAL A 310 -21.40 -15.45 7.75
N TRP A 311 -21.25 -16.72 7.41
CA TRP A 311 -22.37 -17.61 7.15
C TRP A 311 -22.09 -19.01 7.64
N THR A 312 -23.16 -19.78 7.84
CA THR A 312 -23.05 -21.20 8.16
C THR A 312 -23.52 -22.01 6.96
N THR A 313 -22.62 -22.83 6.42
CA THR A 313 -22.97 -23.80 5.39
C THR A 313 -23.67 -24.96 6.08
N THR A 314 -24.95 -25.17 5.76
CA THR A 314 -25.77 -26.25 6.31
C THR A 314 -25.50 -27.57 5.58
N GLY A 315 -25.30 -28.66 6.32
CA GLY A 315 -25.00 -30.00 5.77
C GLY A 315 -24.41 -30.93 6.85
N ASP A 316 -23.87 -32.10 6.43
CA ASP A 316 -23.19 -33.06 7.30
C ASP A 316 -21.66 -33.04 7.06
N PRO A 317 -20.86 -32.25 7.82
CA PRO A 317 -21.23 -31.40 8.96
C PRO A 317 -21.47 -29.93 8.59
N ALA A 318 -22.28 -29.25 9.41
CA ALA A 318 -22.47 -27.81 9.31
C ALA A 318 -21.22 -27.07 9.81
N VAL A 319 -20.77 -26.07 9.04
CA VAL A 319 -19.56 -25.29 9.36
C VAL A 319 -19.80 -23.81 9.15
N THR A 320 -19.30 -22.99 10.08
CA THR A 320 -19.31 -21.53 9.95
C THR A 320 -18.07 -21.08 9.19
N GLN A 321 -18.25 -20.13 8.29
CA GLN A 321 -17.19 -19.54 7.49
C GLN A 321 -17.20 -18.03 7.67
N THR A 322 -16.00 -17.46 7.63
CA THR A 322 -15.75 -16.01 7.58
C THR A 322 -15.08 -15.71 6.25
N MET A 323 -15.42 -14.58 5.64
CA MET A 323 -14.79 -14.13 4.41
C MET A 323 -14.86 -12.61 4.33
N THR A 324 -13.78 -11.98 3.87
CA THR A 324 -13.76 -10.54 3.59
C THR A 324 -13.42 -10.34 2.13
N GLN A 325 -14.28 -9.63 1.39
CA GLN A 325 -14.10 -9.40 -0.03
C GLN A 325 -13.62 -7.98 -0.31
N SER A 326 -12.76 -7.83 -1.31
CA SER A 326 -12.27 -6.54 -1.79
C SER A 326 -11.75 -6.67 -3.22
N ALA A 327 -11.72 -5.56 -3.96
CA ALA A 327 -11.14 -5.49 -5.30
C ALA A 327 -10.18 -4.28 -5.41
N PRO A 328 -9.04 -4.29 -4.68
CA PRO A 328 -8.17 -3.13 -4.58
C PRO A 328 -7.20 -3.02 -5.76
N ALA A 329 -6.91 -1.77 -6.14
CA ALA A 329 -5.80 -1.41 -7.00
C ALA A 329 -5.21 -0.05 -6.59
N MET A 330 -3.90 -0.01 -6.37
CA MET A 330 -3.18 1.17 -5.96
C MET A 330 -2.55 1.87 -7.16
N VAL A 331 -3.00 3.06 -7.49
CA VAL A 331 -2.61 3.76 -8.73
C VAL A 331 -1.90 5.06 -8.42
N LEU A 332 -0.77 5.30 -9.08
CA LEU A 332 -0.08 6.59 -9.06
C LEU A 332 -0.63 7.49 -10.16
N THR A 333 -0.98 8.74 -9.83
CA THR A 333 -1.38 9.71 -10.86
C THR A 333 -0.20 10.23 -11.67
N ASP A 334 0.96 10.35 -11.02
CA ASP A 334 2.25 10.69 -11.59
C ASP A 334 3.28 9.70 -11.03
N ALA A 335 3.71 8.76 -11.87
CA ALA A 335 4.73 7.78 -11.52
C ALA A 335 6.16 8.34 -11.65
N ASP A 336 6.37 9.39 -12.45
CA ASP A 336 7.65 10.07 -12.64
C ASP A 336 8.00 10.98 -11.45
N ALA A 337 7.06 11.23 -10.54
CA ALA A 337 7.34 11.85 -9.26
C ALA A 337 8.19 10.98 -8.31
N PHE A 338 8.47 9.73 -8.69
CA PHE A 338 9.36 8.82 -7.97
C PHE A 338 10.59 8.47 -8.78
N VAL A 339 11.73 8.42 -8.09
CA VAL A 339 13.00 7.93 -8.64
C VAL A 339 13.47 6.78 -7.77
N VAL A 340 13.82 5.66 -8.41
CA VAL A 340 14.27 4.44 -7.73
C VAL A 340 15.70 4.17 -8.14
N VAL A 341 16.57 4.10 -7.14
CA VAL A 341 18.00 3.91 -7.30
C VAL A 341 18.40 2.56 -6.71
N LYS A 342 18.96 1.70 -7.55
CA LYS A 342 19.67 0.49 -7.11
C LYS A 342 21.09 0.87 -6.71
N ILE A 343 21.36 0.84 -5.42
CA ILE A 343 22.68 1.12 -4.86
C ILE A 343 23.61 -0.06 -5.10
N ALA A 344 24.85 0.22 -5.46
CA ALA A 344 25.88 -0.79 -5.70
C ALA A 344 27.08 -0.57 -4.80
#